data_AF-A0A6P2B0X9-F1
#
_entry.id   AF-A0A6P2B0X9-F1
#
_cell.length_a   1.000
_cell.length_b   1.000
_cell.length_c   1.000
_cell.angle_alpha   90.00
_cell.angle_beta   90.00
_cell.angle_gamma   90.00
#
_symmetry.space_group_name_H-M   'P 1'
#
loop_
_entity.id
_entity.type
_entity.pdbx_description
1 polymer ?
#
loop_
_entity_poly.entity_id
_entity_poly.type
_entity_poly.pdbx_seq_one_letter_code
_entity_poly.pdbx_strand_id
1 'polypeptide(L)'
;MDTFADLETHPYLTAERFYAKTANLLSTWSCTNEATSVLQRPIRFFQKGKGATRIIIWTQMHGNESTASFALSDLLLWLNSHSSWEEKLTIGFIPILNPDGAEA
;
A
#
# COMPACT_ATOMS: atom_id res chain seq x y z
N MET A 1 6.41 19.46 1.32
CA MET A 1 7.49 18.83 2.10
C MET A 1 7.44 17.37 1.70
N ASP A 2 8.37 16.92 0.84
CA ASP A 2 8.27 15.61 0.17
C ASP A 2 8.22 14.47 1.18
N THR A 3 7.03 13.92 1.38
CA THR A 3 6.75 12.88 2.38
C THR A 3 7.39 11.54 2.06
N PHE A 4 7.97 11.39 0.86
CA PHE A 4 8.55 10.14 0.36
C PHE A 4 9.98 10.26 -0.19
N ALA A 5 10.62 11.43 -0.14
CA ALA A 5 11.99 11.60 -0.64
C ALA A 5 13.02 10.71 0.07
N ASP A 6 12.73 10.23 1.29
CA ASP A 6 13.60 9.32 2.03
C ASP A 6 13.35 7.83 1.75
N LEU A 7 12.24 7.50 1.08
CA LEU A 7 11.96 6.14 0.63
C LEU A 7 12.93 5.72 -0.48
N GLU A 8 13.38 6.65 -1.31
CA GLU A 8 14.29 6.42 -2.44
C GLU A 8 15.75 6.17 -2.04
N THR A 9 16.13 6.45 -0.78
CA THR A 9 17.51 6.32 -0.32
C THR A 9 17.98 4.86 -0.13
N HIS A 10 17.05 3.91 -0.21
CA HIS A 10 17.33 2.47 -0.18
C HIS A 10 16.54 1.74 -1.27
N PRO A 11 17.19 0.88 -2.09
CA PRO A 11 16.50 0.16 -3.16
C PRO A 11 15.44 -0.82 -2.64
N TYR A 12 15.46 -1.13 -1.34
CA TYR A 12 14.53 -2.03 -0.69
C TYR A 12 13.54 -1.28 0.20
N LEU A 13 12.28 -1.65 0.11
CA LEU A 13 11.21 -1.15 0.96
C LEU A 13 10.65 -2.30 1.79
N THR A 14 10.88 -2.25 3.09
CA THR A 14 10.33 -3.23 4.03
C THR A 14 8.87 -2.93 4.35
N ALA A 15 8.15 -3.91 4.89
CA ALA A 15 6.76 -3.72 5.27
C ALA A 15 6.63 -2.70 6.41
N GLU A 16 7.51 -2.79 7.40
CA GLU A 16 7.56 -1.84 8.51
C GLU A 16 7.74 -0.40 8.01
N ARG A 17 8.71 -0.16 7.10
CA ARG A 17 8.98 1.19 6.56
C ARG A 17 7.80 1.73 5.77
N PHE A 18 7.17 0.92 4.93
CA PHE A 18 5.98 1.35 4.19
C PHE A 18 4.88 1.81 5.13
N TYR A 19 4.52 0.98 6.13
CA TYR A 19 3.43 1.32 7.05
C TYR A 19 3.76 2.51 7.94
N ALA A 20 4.99 2.63 8.43
CA ALA A 20 5.41 3.77 9.23
C ALA A 20 5.26 5.11 8.49
N LYS A 21 5.56 5.11 7.17
CA LYS A 21 5.48 6.32 6.34
C LYS A 21 4.07 6.64 5.86
N THR A 22 3.26 5.63 5.62
CA THR A 22 1.91 5.80 5.06
C THR A 22 0.79 5.76 6.11
N ALA A 23 1.10 5.56 7.40
CA ALA A 23 0.13 5.41 8.49
C ALA A 23 -0.99 6.46 8.47
N ASN A 24 -0.66 7.75 8.30
CA ASN A 24 -1.65 8.82 8.27
C ASN A 24 -2.59 8.70 7.07
N LEU A 25 -2.08 8.36 5.88
CA LEU A 25 -2.91 8.15 4.68
C LEU A 25 -3.82 6.94 4.86
N LEU A 26 -3.25 5.82 5.35
CA LEU A 26 -3.95 4.56 5.56
C LEU A 26 -5.04 4.64 6.63
N SER A 27 -4.97 5.59 7.56
CA SER A 27 -5.99 5.78 8.61
C SER A 27 -7.39 6.05 8.07
N THR A 28 -7.49 6.55 6.82
CA THR A 28 -8.76 6.84 6.14
C THR A 28 -9.31 5.65 5.35
N TRP A 29 -8.60 4.53 5.33
CA TRP A 29 -8.96 3.31 4.60
C TRP A 29 -9.45 2.25 5.58
N SER A 30 -10.45 1.47 5.16
CA SER A 30 -10.79 0.25 5.89
C SER A 30 -9.67 -0.78 5.70
N CYS A 31 -9.26 -1.46 6.78
CA CYS A 31 -8.17 -2.43 6.75
C CYS A 31 -8.64 -3.77 7.32
N THR A 32 -8.35 -4.86 6.61
CA THR A 32 -8.55 -6.23 7.08
C THR A 32 -7.22 -7.00 7.01
N ASN A 33 -7.02 -7.90 7.97
CA ASN A 33 -5.91 -8.85 7.93
C ASN A 33 -6.40 -10.10 7.21
N GLU A 34 -6.18 -10.17 5.89
CA GLU A 34 -6.72 -11.25 5.05
C GLU A 34 -5.87 -12.53 5.12
N ALA A 35 -4.57 -12.41 5.42
CA ALA A 35 -3.65 -13.55 5.46
C ALA A 35 -2.41 -13.30 6.33
N THR A 36 -1.61 -14.35 6.53
CA THR A 36 -0.28 -14.31 7.11
C THR A 36 0.74 -14.94 6.17
N SER A 37 1.97 -14.43 6.17
CA SER A 37 3.09 -14.99 5.42
C SER A 37 3.64 -16.27 6.07
N VAL A 38 4.63 -16.90 5.44
CA VAL A 38 5.29 -18.11 5.97
C VAL A 38 5.91 -17.82 7.34
N LEU A 39 6.56 -16.67 7.48
CA LEU A 39 7.16 -16.21 8.74
C LEU A 39 6.18 -15.44 9.63
N GLN A 40 4.86 -15.66 9.46
CA GLN A 40 3.79 -15.10 10.30
C GLN A 40 3.68 -13.57 10.29
N ARG A 41 4.12 -12.90 9.21
CA ARG A 41 3.89 -11.47 9.03
C ARG A 41 2.49 -11.22 8.47
N PRO A 42 1.75 -10.20 8.95
CA PRO A 42 0.40 -9.93 8.47
C PRO A 42 0.41 -9.39 7.04
N ILE A 43 -0.48 -9.93 6.20
CA ILE A 43 -0.80 -9.38 4.88
C ILE A 43 -2.11 -8.62 5.01
N ARG A 44 -2.05 -7.31 4.79
CA ARG A 44 -3.17 -6.39 5.01
C ARG A 44 -3.79 -5.99 3.69
N PHE A 45 -5.12 -6.03 3.66
CA PHE A 45 -5.91 -5.50 2.56
C PHE A 45 -6.56 -4.19 3.00
N PHE A 46 -6.42 -3.16 2.18
CA PHE A 46 -7.03 -1.86 2.39
C PHE A 46 -8.10 -1.61 1.34
N GLN A 47 -9.21 -0.99 1.73
CA GLN A 47 -10.28 -0.66 0.81
C GLN A 47 -10.95 0.69 1.13
N LYS A 48 -11.32 1.43 0.08
CA LYS A 48 -12.10 2.67 0.16
C LYS A 48 -12.87 2.91 -1.14
N GLY A 49 -13.92 3.74 -1.06
CA GLY A 49 -14.82 4.04 -2.17
C GLY A 49 -16.12 3.22 -2.13
N LYS A 50 -17.07 3.63 -2.96
CA LYS A 50 -18.43 3.08 -3.06
C LYS A 50 -18.89 2.90 -4.50
N GLY A 51 -18.07 3.27 -5.48
CA GLY A 51 -18.43 3.17 -6.88
C GLY A 51 -18.50 1.74 -7.40
N ALA A 52 -19.28 1.56 -8.48
CA ALA A 52 -19.56 0.24 -9.05
C ALA A 52 -18.32 -0.44 -9.67
N THR A 53 -17.36 0.34 -10.17
CA THR A 53 -16.13 -0.19 -10.75
C THR A 53 -15.15 -0.55 -9.64
N ARG A 54 -14.78 -1.83 -9.55
CA ARG A 54 -13.85 -2.33 -8.53
C ARG A 54 -12.46 -2.54 -9.11
N ILE A 55 -11.44 -2.03 -8.42
CA ILE A 55 -10.03 -2.15 -8.80
C ILE A 55 -9.28 -2.76 -7.62
N ILE A 56 -8.47 -3.80 -7.90
CA ILE A 56 -7.56 -4.39 -6.92
C ILE A 56 -6.13 -4.15 -7.38
N ILE A 57 -5.30 -3.64 -6.48
CA ILE A 57 -3.87 -3.38 -6.71
C ILE A 57 -3.06 -4.20 -5.71
N TRP A 58 -1.93 -4.76 -6.13
CA TRP A 58 -0.96 -5.31 -5.19
C TRP A 58 0.45 -4.97 -5.65
N THR A 59 1.39 -4.98 -4.70
CA THR A 59 2.80 -4.76 -5.00
C THR A 59 3.69 -5.72 -4.21
N GLN A 60 4.99 -5.77 -4.52
CA GLN A 60 5.99 -6.64 -3.90
C GLN A 60 5.52 -8.10 -3.77
N MET A 61 5.11 -8.72 -4.89
CA MET A 61 4.94 -10.19 -4.97
C MET A 61 6.31 -10.88 -4.90
N HIS A 62 7.29 -10.33 -5.62
CA HIS A 62 8.70 -10.53 -5.31
C HIS A 62 9.10 -9.43 -4.33
N GLY A 63 9.50 -9.81 -3.11
CA GLY A 63 9.67 -8.85 -2.02
C GLY A 63 10.76 -7.79 -2.25
N ASN A 64 11.71 -8.04 -3.16
CA ASN A 64 12.77 -7.11 -3.52
C ASN A 64 12.39 -6.11 -4.64
N GLU A 65 11.17 -6.17 -5.19
CA GLU A 65 10.69 -5.29 -6.26
C GLU A 65 9.89 -4.09 -5.69
N SER A 66 10.59 -3.15 -5.05
CA SER A 66 10.00 -2.03 -4.29
C SER A 66 9.38 -0.90 -5.13
N THR A 67 9.72 -0.80 -6.42
CA THR A 67 9.31 0.32 -7.30
C THR A 67 7.80 0.51 -7.35
N ALA A 68 7.03 -0.59 -7.39
CA ALA A 68 5.57 -0.51 -7.42
C ALA A 68 4.98 -0.01 -6.09
N SER A 69 5.61 -0.30 -4.95
CA SER A 69 5.19 0.18 -3.62
C SER A 69 5.39 1.68 -3.47
N PHE A 70 6.47 2.22 -4.06
CA PHE A 70 6.68 3.67 -4.12
C PHE A 70 5.60 4.33 -4.98
N ALA A 71 5.34 3.80 -6.18
CA ALA A 71 4.25 4.29 -7.04
C ALA A 71 2.87 4.19 -6.36
N LEU A 72 2.64 3.14 -5.57
CA LEU A 72 1.43 3.03 -4.75
C LEU A 72 1.36 4.14 -3.70
N SER A 73 2.46 4.50 -3.04
CA SER A 73 2.50 5.59 -2.06
C SER A 73 2.14 6.94 -2.69
N ASP A 74 2.66 7.22 -3.88
CA ASP A 74 2.32 8.43 -4.64
C ASP A 74 0.85 8.45 -5.06
N LEU A 75 0.33 7.31 -5.53
CA LEU A 75 -1.09 7.16 -5.85
C LEU A 75 -1.96 7.42 -4.62
N LEU A 76 -1.62 6.87 -3.46
CA LEU A 76 -2.38 7.08 -2.23
C LEU A 76 -2.37 8.55 -1.79
N LEU A 77 -1.25 9.24 -1.96
CA LEU A 77 -1.17 10.68 -1.69
C LEU A 77 -2.10 11.47 -2.63
N TRP A 78 -2.06 11.17 -3.93
CA TRP A 78 -2.92 11.81 -4.91
C TRP A 78 -4.42 11.56 -4.63
N LEU A 79 -4.78 10.32 -4.32
CA LEU A 79 -6.15 9.92 -3.98
C LEU A 79 -6.64 10.57 -2.68
N ASN A 80 -5.75 10.82 -1.72
CA ASN A 80 -6.10 11.52 -0.49
C ASN A 80 -6.39 13.01 -0.73
N SER A 81 -5.72 13.64 -1.70
CA SER A 81 -5.97 15.03 -2.09
C SER A 81 -7.17 15.23 -3.02
N HIS A 82 -7.72 14.16 -3.61
CA HIS A 82 -8.85 14.22 -4.54
C HIS A 82 -9.88 13.14 -4.17
N SER A 83 -11.02 13.49 -3.56
CA SER A 83 -12.01 12.49 -3.14
C SER A 83 -13.11 12.16 -4.18
N SER A 84 -13.12 12.85 -5.33
CA SER A 84 -14.18 12.70 -6.34
C SER A 84 -14.22 11.32 -7.03
N TRP A 85 -13.19 10.50 -6.85
CA TRP A 85 -13.15 9.13 -7.36
C TRP A 85 -14.00 8.16 -6.53
N GLU A 86 -14.26 8.44 -5.25
CA GLU A 86 -14.86 7.48 -4.31
C GLU A 86 -16.28 7.06 -4.72
N GLU A 87 -17.03 7.93 -5.40
CA GLU A 87 -18.37 7.61 -5.92
C GLU A 87 -18.34 6.80 -7.23
N LYS A 88 -17.19 6.79 -7.92
CA LYS A 88 -17.02 6.12 -9.22
C LYS A 88 -16.29 4.79 -9.12
N LEU A 89 -15.35 4.69 -8.17
CA LEU A 89 -14.49 3.53 -7.97
C LEU A 89 -14.61 3.00 -6.54
N THR A 90 -14.45 1.70 -6.41
CA THR A 90 -14.07 1.04 -5.16
C THR A 90 -12.66 0.50 -5.36
N ILE A 91 -11.69 1.03 -4.61
CA ILE A 91 -10.28 0.64 -4.73
C ILE A 91 -9.93 -0.22 -3.53
N GLY A 92 -9.38 -1.41 -3.81
CA GLY A 92 -8.76 -2.30 -2.85
C GLY A 92 -7.28 -2.46 -3.15
N PHE A 93 -6.43 -2.58 -2.12
CA PHE A 93 -5.02 -2.88 -2.34
C PHE A 93 -4.35 -3.69 -1.24
N ILE A 94 -3.34 -4.46 -1.64
CA ILE A 94 -2.38 -5.12 -0.75
C ILE A 94 -1.03 -4.43 -0.96
N PRO A 95 -0.55 -3.62 0.00
CA PRO A 95 0.71 -2.90 -0.18
C PRO A 95 1.86 -3.83 -0.50
N ILE A 96 2.02 -4.90 0.28
CA ILE A 96 3.17 -5.81 0.17
C ILE A 96 2.64 -7.22 0.29
N LEU A 97 2.60 -7.92 -0.85
CA LEU A 97 2.05 -9.28 -0.93
C LEU A 97 3.02 -10.32 -0.33
N ASN A 98 4.32 -10.10 -0.47
CA ASN A 98 5.37 -10.95 0.07
C ASN A 98 6.21 -10.17 1.10
N PRO A 99 5.69 -9.99 2.34
CA PRO A 99 6.41 -9.27 3.39
C PRO A 99 7.64 -10.03 3.88
N ASP A 100 7.74 -11.35 3.66
CA ASP A 100 8.93 -12.11 4.05
C ASP A 100 10.13 -11.79 3.15
N GLY A 101 9.90 -11.73 1.83
CA GLY A 101 10.95 -11.35 0.88
C GLY A 101 11.30 -9.85 0.90
N ALA A 102 10.41 -9.00 1.43
CA ALA A 102 10.67 -7.57 1.56
C ALA A 102 11.59 -7.23 2.74
N GLU A 103 11.69 -8.13 3.72
CA GLU A 103 12.51 -8.01 4.93
C GLU A 103 13.84 -8.79 4.84
N ALA A 104 14.12 -9.39 3.68
CA ALA A 104 15.27 -10.26 3.43
C ALA A 104 16.54 -9.52 2.98
#